data_AF-A0A0F9NW16-F1
#
_entry.id   AF-A0A0F9NW16-F1
#
_cell.length_a   1.000
_cell.length_b   1.000
_cell.length_c   1.000
_cell.angle_alpha   90.00
_cell.angle_beta   90.00
_cell.angle_gamma   90.00
#
_symmetry.space_group_name_H-M   'P 1'
#
loop_
_entity.id
_entity.type
_entity.pdbx_description
1 polymer ?
#
loop_
_entity_poly.entity_id
_entity_poly.type
_entity_poly.pdbx_seq_one_letter_code
_entity_poly.pdbx_strand_id
1 'polypeptide(L)'
;MRSLAGTLTTAQKDPVNPLVKIRLTQGANDNTYLLTGTGFIYSMEHSEGRDSQKATVVLDNSEGTFDAKSYGEDMYKGVISWGLVDANGADQYSAAAPLYVVGQQFHSSPGYLLCILNLIGLFDLMAQDKASEDYVLESSDTQTVKTLITAVIGATIAPFYHCVGFTVTYDSEDSLIDSLKPADSFRIGLNDTRLDVVNRLMTLTKCAKRVEADGAVHIFVPAVDGPTWTVDTKQEINDYVQPTTPNNNFRYRCSAVAGDQKTAAVTEPTWPTVAGNTVVDDQVTWLAVAPDYEYTLDAGDHNFFKKSHRERVVMPNFRKVESHPDSDPPLYTGTAEYKPSSDLTPPSPYNSAEIREFRYMRLTSDEEAANVAAALLEGDRLDAERGSGSVPVNCGAEVLDYNKITDSRQSGDIRIGNIGYLTRHYRPNLWEMRFGFGDPRQGGFLSLDLPGDVVATSLPSVGIEGERRIDIEGLSSILQSLVTAVNRNAEEIRAIQVVFGGALFRLQAAISSGQLQSVIDSLHVREILRIPVGTDKF
;
A
#
# COMPACT_ATOMS: atom_id res chain seq x y z
N MET A 1 -9.43 4.73 9.31
CA MET A 1 -8.86 4.36 10.61
C MET A 1 -9.68 3.26 11.27
N ARG A 2 -8.97 2.20 11.63
CA ARG A 2 -9.47 1.13 12.48
C ARG A 2 -9.87 1.62 13.87
N SER A 3 -11.06 1.24 14.32
CA SER A 3 -11.49 1.49 15.69
C SER A 3 -10.62 0.71 16.68
N LEU A 4 -9.97 1.41 17.60
CA LEU A 4 -9.16 0.82 18.66
C LEU A 4 -9.86 0.93 20.02
N ALA A 5 -9.63 -0.06 20.88
CA ALA A 5 -9.93 0.09 22.30
C ALA A 5 -9.14 1.26 22.88
N GLY A 6 -9.77 2.10 23.70
CA GLY A 6 -9.11 3.28 24.28
C GLY A 6 -7.83 2.93 25.06
N THR A 7 -7.80 1.78 25.73
CA THR A 7 -6.61 1.27 26.42
C THR A 7 -5.46 0.96 25.47
N LEU A 8 -5.74 0.38 24.30
CA LEU A 8 -4.75 0.13 23.26
C LEU A 8 -4.24 1.45 22.65
N THR A 9 -5.14 2.42 22.40
CA THR A 9 -4.78 3.76 21.92
C THR A 9 -3.81 4.46 22.87
N THR A 10 -4.01 4.32 24.17
CA THR A 10 -3.08 4.85 25.17
C THR A 10 -1.76 4.06 25.20
N ALA A 11 -1.82 2.72 25.19
CA ALA A 11 -0.62 1.87 25.27
C ALA A 11 0.35 2.08 24.11
N GLN A 12 -0.15 2.33 22.88
CA GLN A 12 0.71 2.52 21.71
C GLN A 12 1.50 3.85 21.67
N LYS A 13 1.19 4.80 22.56
CA LYS A 13 1.97 6.04 22.72
C LYS A 13 3.27 5.81 23.50
N ASP A 14 3.31 4.80 24.35
CA ASP A 14 4.51 4.35 25.07
C ASP A 14 4.58 2.81 25.03
N PRO A 15 4.97 2.24 23.88
CA PRO A 15 4.81 0.81 23.63
C PRO A 15 5.77 -0.02 24.49
N VAL A 16 5.24 -0.59 25.56
CA VAL A 16 5.90 -1.59 26.41
C VAL A 16 5.25 -2.95 26.14
N ASN A 17 6.04 -4.01 26.01
CA ASN A 17 5.58 -5.39 25.77
C ASN A 17 4.75 -5.57 24.48
N PRO A 18 5.40 -5.59 23.31
CA PRO A 18 4.70 -5.83 22.04
C PRO A 18 4.05 -7.21 22.00
N LEU A 19 2.86 -7.28 21.40
CA LEU A 19 2.11 -8.52 21.19
C LEU A 19 1.79 -8.69 19.71
N VAL A 20 1.99 -9.90 19.19
CA VAL A 20 1.44 -10.30 17.88
C VAL A 20 0.72 -11.63 18.00
N LYS A 21 -0.29 -11.77 17.17
CA LYS A 21 -1.11 -12.96 17.06
C LYS A 21 -1.43 -13.22 15.60
N ILE A 22 -1.51 -14.49 15.22
CA ILE A 22 -2.15 -14.91 13.98
C ILE A 22 -3.20 -15.98 14.29
N ARG A 23 -4.41 -15.78 13.75
CA ARG A 23 -5.49 -16.78 13.78
C ARG A 23 -5.71 -17.31 12.38
N LEU A 24 -5.56 -18.62 12.19
CA LEU A 24 -5.73 -19.34 10.93
C LEU A 24 -7.02 -20.15 10.96
N THR A 25 -7.97 -19.83 10.08
CA THR A 25 -9.28 -20.50 10.02
C THR A 25 -9.55 -21.12 8.66
N GLN A 26 -10.15 -22.31 8.67
CA GLN A 26 -10.69 -23.00 7.49
C GLN A 26 -11.79 -23.97 7.93
N GLY A 27 -13.05 -23.69 7.57
CA GLY A 27 -14.19 -24.49 8.04
C GLY A 27 -14.27 -24.54 9.56
N ALA A 28 -14.19 -25.74 10.15
CA ALA A 28 -14.19 -25.95 11.60
C ALA A 28 -12.78 -25.80 12.24
N ASN A 29 -11.72 -25.73 11.44
CA ASN A 29 -10.36 -25.57 11.94
C ASN A 29 -10.12 -24.11 12.32
N ASP A 30 -9.59 -23.89 13.54
CA ASP A 30 -9.33 -22.57 14.10
C ASP A 30 -8.07 -22.63 14.98
N ASN A 31 -6.92 -22.35 14.39
CA ASN A 31 -5.63 -22.40 15.08
C ASN A 31 -5.16 -20.97 15.39
N THR A 32 -4.76 -20.70 16.62
CA THR A 32 -4.23 -19.39 17.03
C THR A 32 -2.81 -19.54 17.55
N TYR A 33 -1.91 -18.68 17.08
CA TYR A 33 -0.51 -18.65 17.47
C TYR A 33 -0.16 -17.27 18.03
N LEU A 34 0.63 -17.26 19.11
CA LEU A 34 1.02 -16.09 19.89
C LEU A 34 2.55 -15.98 19.94
N LEU A 35 3.07 -14.96 20.63
CA LEU A 35 4.50 -14.82 20.91
C LEU A 35 5.08 -15.85 21.88
N THR A 36 4.21 -16.52 22.63
CA THR A 36 4.58 -17.52 23.62
C THR A 36 3.74 -18.78 23.41
N GLY A 37 4.24 -19.91 23.90
CA GLY A 37 3.59 -21.22 23.78
C GLY A 37 4.09 -22.06 22.60
N THR A 38 3.37 -23.15 22.29
CA THR A 38 3.69 -24.05 21.18
C THR A 38 3.39 -23.39 19.84
N GLY A 39 4.32 -23.48 18.89
CA GLY A 39 4.17 -22.86 17.57
C GLY A 39 4.26 -21.34 17.60
N PHE A 40 5.05 -20.78 18.51
CA PHE A 40 5.10 -19.33 18.71
C PHE A 40 5.63 -18.59 17.48
N ILE A 41 5.21 -17.35 17.34
CA ILE A 41 5.62 -16.46 16.26
C ILE A 41 7.07 -16.01 16.52
N TYR A 42 7.98 -16.47 15.68
CA TYR A 42 9.39 -16.09 15.72
C TYR A 42 9.61 -14.70 15.10
N SER A 43 9.01 -14.46 13.93
CA SER A 43 9.02 -13.16 13.28
C SER A 43 7.81 -12.98 12.39
N MET A 44 7.42 -11.74 12.16
CA MET A 44 6.31 -11.39 11.30
C MET A 44 6.62 -10.12 10.53
N GLU A 45 6.38 -10.16 9.23
CA GLU A 45 6.41 -9.01 8.34
C GLU A 45 5.03 -8.87 7.69
N HIS A 46 4.45 -7.68 7.75
CA HIS A 46 3.13 -7.40 7.19
C HIS A 46 3.17 -6.08 6.43
N SER A 47 3.10 -6.15 5.11
CA SER A 47 3.07 -5.01 4.21
C SER A 47 1.65 -4.75 3.74
N GLU A 48 1.21 -3.52 3.86
CA GLU A 48 -0.06 -3.03 3.33
C GLU A 48 0.24 -1.90 2.34
N GLY A 49 -0.39 -1.95 1.17
CA GLY A 49 -0.40 -0.89 0.17
C GLY A 49 -1.81 -0.74 -0.40
N ARG A 50 -2.02 0.28 -1.24
CA ARG A 50 -3.36 0.59 -1.77
C ARG A 50 -4.03 -0.59 -2.48
N ASP A 51 -3.24 -1.36 -3.23
CA ASP A 51 -3.72 -2.44 -4.09
C ASP A 51 -3.09 -3.80 -3.76
N SER A 52 -2.39 -3.91 -2.63
CA SER A 52 -1.70 -5.15 -2.24
C SER A 52 -1.55 -5.22 -0.72
N GLN A 53 -1.71 -6.41 -0.17
CA GLN A 53 -1.49 -6.70 1.24
C GLN A 53 -0.81 -8.06 1.34
N LYS A 54 0.36 -8.12 1.95
CA LYS A 54 1.16 -9.36 2.03
C LYS A 54 1.70 -9.53 3.42
N ALA A 55 1.82 -10.77 3.86
CA ALA A 55 2.49 -11.08 5.10
C ALA A 55 3.38 -12.31 4.98
N THR A 56 4.50 -12.28 5.69
CA THR A 56 5.33 -13.44 5.96
C THR A 56 5.32 -13.69 7.46
N VAL A 57 4.92 -14.89 7.87
CA VAL A 57 4.89 -15.30 9.27
C VAL A 57 5.81 -16.49 9.46
N VAL A 58 6.77 -16.36 10.37
CA VAL A 58 7.71 -17.42 10.72
C VAL A 58 7.31 -17.96 12.09
N LEU A 59 6.98 -19.24 12.13
CA LEU A 59 6.55 -19.97 13.32
C LEU A 59 7.61 -20.98 13.73
N ASP A 60 7.82 -21.16 15.03
CA ASP A 60 8.69 -22.23 15.54
C ASP A 60 8.03 -23.60 15.36
N ASN A 61 8.70 -24.51 14.66
CA ASN A 61 8.27 -25.89 14.44
C ASN A 61 9.16 -26.91 15.17
N SER A 62 9.82 -26.51 16.26
CA SER A 62 10.66 -27.41 17.06
C SER A 62 9.93 -28.66 17.57
N GLU A 63 8.62 -28.57 17.80
CA GLU A 63 7.76 -29.67 18.27
C GLU A 63 7.05 -30.44 17.13
N GLY A 64 7.32 -30.13 15.85
CA GLY A 64 6.66 -30.77 14.70
C GLY A 64 5.17 -30.47 14.58
N THR A 65 4.69 -29.40 15.23
CA THR A 65 3.26 -29.00 15.27
C THR A 65 2.66 -28.79 13.87
N PHE A 66 3.48 -28.39 12.90
CA PHE A 66 3.04 -27.99 11.57
C PHE A 66 3.17 -29.11 10.52
N ASP A 67 3.78 -30.24 10.85
CA ASP A 67 4.12 -31.31 9.89
C ASP A 67 2.88 -31.97 9.27
N ALA A 68 1.76 -31.99 10.00
CA ALA A 68 0.48 -32.54 9.55
C ALA A 68 -0.52 -31.46 9.08
N LYS A 69 -0.08 -30.20 8.96
CA LYS A 69 -0.92 -29.06 8.56
C LYS A 69 -0.56 -28.60 7.16
N SER A 70 -1.54 -28.53 6.26
CA SER A 70 -1.37 -28.08 4.87
C SER A 70 -1.99 -26.70 4.63
N TYR A 71 -1.62 -25.70 5.44
CA TYR A 71 -2.27 -24.39 5.42
C TYR A 71 -2.29 -23.70 4.05
N GLY A 72 -1.24 -23.91 3.24
CA GLY A 72 -1.11 -23.30 1.91
C GLY A 72 -1.96 -23.94 0.82
N GLU A 73 -2.11 -25.27 0.83
CA GLU A 73 -2.93 -25.98 -0.17
C GLU A 73 -4.42 -25.70 0.03
N ASP A 74 -4.79 -25.45 1.29
CA ASP A 74 -6.15 -25.27 1.78
C ASP A 74 -6.62 -23.80 1.80
N MET A 75 -5.74 -22.85 1.47
CA MET A 75 -5.99 -21.41 1.52
C MET A 75 -6.60 -20.93 2.84
N TYR A 76 -5.99 -21.31 3.97
CA TYR A 76 -6.47 -20.87 5.29
C TYR A 76 -6.58 -19.34 5.37
N LYS A 77 -7.68 -18.85 5.93
CA LYS A 77 -7.87 -17.42 6.22
C LYS A 77 -7.04 -17.06 7.45
N GLY A 78 -6.05 -16.18 7.28
CA GLY A 78 -5.20 -15.66 8.34
C GLY A 78 -5.61 -14.27 8.78
N VAL A 79 -5.91 -14.09 10.07
CA VAL A 79 -6.12 -12.77 10.68
C VAL A 79 -4.93 -12.46 11.58
N ILE A 80 -4.10 -11.53 11.13
CA ILE A 80 -2.99 -10.99 11.92
C ILE A 80 -3.56 -9.96 12.91
N SER A 81 -3.10 -9.95 14.15
CA SER A 81 -3.42 -8.91 15.12
C SER A 81 -2.14 -8.33 15.73
N TRP A 82 -2.08 -7.00 15.76
CA TRP A 82 -1.01 -6.22 16.39
C TRP A 82 -1.53 -5.72 17.74
N GLY A 83 -0.70 -5.80 18.77
CA GLY A 83 -1.16 -5.53 20.12
C GLY A 83 -0.05 -5.09 21.07
N LEU A 84 -0.48 -4.71 22.27
CA LEU A 84 0.36 -4.28 23.39
C LEU A 84 -0.30 -4.72 24.70
N VAL A 85 0.51 -4.87 25.74
CA VAL A 85 0.00 -5.01 27.11
C VAL A 85 -0.37 -3.61 27.61
N ASP A 86 -1.61 -3.42 28.06
CA ASP A 86 -2.06 -2.14 28.60
C ASP A 86 -1.52 -1.86 30.01
N ALA A 87 -1.80 -0.66 30.55
CA ALA A 87 -1.35 -0.24 31.87
C ALA A 87 -1.85 -1.12 33.03
N ASN A 88 -2.88 -1.95 32.81
CA ASN A 88 -3.41 -2.89 33.81
C ASN A 88 -2.80 -4.30 33.65
N GLY A 89 -1.88 -4.49 32.70
CA GLY A 89 -1.31 -5.81 32.40
C GLY A 89 -2.20 -6.68 31.52
N ALA A 90 -3.23 -6.12 30.86
CA ALA A 90 -4.11 -6.88 29.97
C ALA A 90 -3.64 -6.79 28.52
N ASP A 91 -3.63 -7.94 27.84
CA ASP A 91 -3.34 -8.03 26.41
C ASP A 91 -4.44 -7.36 25.58
N GLN A 92 -4.06 -6.36 24.79
CA GLN A 92 -4.95 -5.69 23.85
C GLN A 92 -4.48 -5.95 22.42
N TYR A 93 -5.41 -6.24 21.52
CA TYR A 93 -5.13 -6.56 20.12
C TYR A 93 -6.01 -5.75 19.17
N SER A 94 -5.44 -5.42 18.02
CA SER A 94 -6.11 -4.82 16.86
C SER A 94 -5.94 -5.78 15.68
N ALA A 95 -7.05 -6.33 15.20
CA ALA A 95 -7.04 -7.24 14.05
C ALA A 95 -6.88 -6.45 12.74
N ALA A 96 -5.95 -6.88 11.90
CA ALA A 96 -5.83 -6.41 10.53
C ALA A 96 -6.84 -7.10 9.60
N ALA A 97 -6.99 -6.55 8.40
CA ALA A 97 -7.76 -7.19 7.34
C ALA A 97 -7.26 -8.63 7.09
N PRO A 98 -8.18 -9.58 6.81
CA PRO A 98 -7.82 -10.96 6.64
C PRO A 98 -6.97 -11.18 5.38
N LEU A 99 -5.96 -12.05 5.50
CA LEU A 99 -5.16 -12.57 4.41
C LEU A 99 -5.45 -14.06 4.19
N TYR A 100 -4.89 -14.65 3.15
CA TYR A 100 -5.01 -16.07 2.81
C TYR A 100 -3.62 -16.69 2.64
N VAL A 101 -3.40 -17.84 3.26
CA VAL A 101 -2.13 -18.57 3.15
C VAL A 101 -2.02 -19.16 1.74
N VAL A 102 -1.00 -18.76 0.99
CA VAL A 102 -0.73 -19.26 -0.37
C VAL A 102 0.56 -20.06 -0.49
N GLY A 103 1.38 -20.03 0.56
CA GLY A 103 2.61 -20.81 0.60
C GLY A 103 2.96 -21.21 2.03
N GLN A 104 3.42 -22.43 2.18
CA GLN A 104 3.96 -22.98 3.42
C GLN A 104 5.31 -23.63 3.09
N GLN A 105 6.35 -23.22 3.80
CA GLN A 105 7.71 -23.74 3.60
C GLN A 105 8.31 -24.12 4.95
N PHE A 106 9.08 -25.20 4.97
CA PHE A 106 9.81 -25.64 6.15
C PHE A 106 11.29 -25.33 5.99
N HIS A 107 11.89 -24.75 7.03
CA HIS A 107 13.32 -24.49 7.11
C HIS A 107 13.91 -25.27 8.27
N SER A 108 14.97 -26.04 7.99
CA SER A 108 15.69 -26.82 9.00
C SER A 108 17.15 -26.42 8.98
N SER A 109 17.64 -25.97 10.14
CA SER A 109 19.05 -25.72 10.40
C SER A 109 19.39 -26.15 11.84
N PRO A 110 20.67 -26.38 12.19
CA PRO A 110 21.04 -26.77 13.55
C PRO A 110 20.50 -25.78 14.59
N GLY A 111 19.60 -26.26 15.46
CA GLY A 111 18.97 -25.45 16.51
C GLY A 111 17.66 -24.76 16.12
N TYR A 112 17.23 -24.84 14.85
CA TYR A 112 16.00 -24.21 14.37
C TYR A 112 15.23 -25.13 13.42
N LEU A 113 13.96 -25.35 13.76
CA LEU A 113 12.96 -25.89 12.84
C LEU A 113 11.88 -24.82 12.69
N LEU A 114 11.70 -24.28 11.49
CA LEU A 114 10.79 -23.15 11.26
C LEU A 114 9.74 -23.52 10.20
N CYS A 115 8.53 -23.01 10.38
CA CYS A 115 7.46 -23.01 9.39
C CYS A 115 7.23 -21.57 8.91
N ILE A 116 7.41 -21.33 7.62
CA ILE A 116 7.25 -20.02 6.99
C ILE A 116 5.94 -20.03 6.21
N LEU A 117 5.02 -19.15 6.60
CA LEU A 117 3.75 -18.93 5.91
C LEU A 117 3.83 -17.65 5.10
N ASN A 118 3.48 -17.75 3.82
CA ASN A 118 3.29 -16.61 2.92
C ASN A 118 1.79 -16.38 2.77
N LEU A 119 1.33 -15.17 3.10
CA LEU A 119 -0.06 -14.78 3.02
C LEU A 119 -0.22 -13.60 2.07
N ILE A 120 -1.36 -13.58 1.36
CA ILE A 120 -1.75 -12.47 0.49
C ILE A 120 -3.18 -12.01 0.81
N GLY A 121 -3.45 -10.73 0.60
CA GLY A 121 -4.74 -10.12 0.87
C GLY A 121 -5.73 -10.32 -0.28
N LEU A 122 -6.93 -9.77 -0.08
CA LEU A 122 -8.03 -9.88 -1.03
C LEU A 122 -7.70 -9.25 -2.39
N PHE A 123 -7.02 -8.11 -2.43
CA PHE A 123 -6.62 -7.46 -3.69
C PHE A 123 -5.61 -8.30 -4.47
N ASP A 124 -4.62 -8.91 -3.82
CA ASP A 124 -3.69 -9.81 -4.50
C ASP A 124 -4.37 -11.09 -5.01
N LEU A 125 -5.43 -11.58 -4.35
CA LEU A 125 -6.28 -12.65 -4.89
C LEU A 125 -7.04 -12.17 -6.13
N MET A 126 -7.65 -10.98 -6.10
CA MET A 126 -8.31 -10.40 -7.28
C MET A 126 -7.34 -10.16 -8.44
N ALA A 127 -6.06 -9.94 -8.17
CA ALA A 127 -5.04 -9.84 -9.21
C ALA A 127 -4.75 -11.20 -9.91
N GLN A 128 -5.08 -12.32 -9.26
CA GLN A 128 -4.95 -13.66 -9.84
C GLN A 128 -6.20 -14.09 -10.61
N ASP A 129 -7.36 -13.52 -10.27
CA ASP A 129 -8.63 -13.75 -10.96
C ASP A 129 -8.63 -13.09 -12.34
N LYS A 130 -8.75 -13.89 -13.39
CA LYS A 130 -8.71 -13.44 -14.78
C LYS A 130 -10.08 -13.54 -15.43
N ALA A 131 -10.44 -12.53 -16.22
CA ALA A 131 -11.67 -12.55 -17.01
C ALA A 131 -11.70 -13.77 -17.95
N SER A 132 -12.78 -14.55 -17.86
CA SER A 132 -12.99 -15.79 -18.65
C SER A 132 -13.55 -15.54 -20.06
N GLU A 133 -14.11 -14.36 -20.30
CA GLU A 133 -14.66 -13.91 -21.57
C GLU A 133 -14.60 -12.38 -21.68
N ASP A 134 -14.74 -11.86 -22.90
CA ASP A 134 -14.84 -10.43 -23.14
C ASP A 134 -16.22 -9.90 -22.67
N TYR A 135 -16.24 -8.69 -22.12
CA TYR A 135 -17.46 -7.98 -21.76
C TYR A 135 -17.41 -6.55 -22.25
N VAL A 136 -18.42 -6.16 -23.02
CA VAL A 136 -18.54 -4.83 -23.64
C VAL A 136 -19.93 -4.32 -23.30
N LEU A 137 -19.99 -3.12 -22.74
CA LEU A 137 -21.26 -2.44 -22.52
C LEU A 137 -21.76 -1.81 -23.81
N GLU A 138 -23.08 -1.76 -23.96
CA GLU A 138 -23.71 -1.03 -25.06
C GLU A 138 -23.73 0.49 -24.76
N SER A 139 -23.84 1.31 -25.81
CA SER A 139 -23.93 2.77 -25.66
C SER A 139 -25.17 3.24 -24.89
N SER A 140 -26.21 2.40 -24.78
CA SER A 140 -27.43 2.65 -24.02
C SER A 140 -27.40 2.07 -22.60
N ASP A 141 -26.31 1.41 -22.20
CA ASP A 141 -26.21 0.83 -20.87
C ASP A 141 -26.25 1.92 -19.79
N THR A 142 -27.01 1.67 -18.72
CA THR A 142 -27.27 2.63 -17.64
C THR A 142 -26.53 2.32 -16.35
N GLN A 143 -25.67 1.30 -16.33
CA GLN A 143 -24.92 0.91 -15.15
C GLN A 143 -23.93 2.00 -14.77
N THR A 144 -24.00 2.41 -13.51
CA THR A 144 -23.11 3.40 -12.92
C THR A 144 -21.77 2.76 -12.56
N VAL A 145 -20.75 3.59 -12.31
CA VAL A 145 -19.46 3.10 -11.79
C VAL A 145 -19.64 2.24 -10.54
N LYS A 146 -20.51 2.64 -9.61
CA LYS A 146 -20.87 1.86 -8.40
C LYS A 146 -21.41 0.48 -8.72
N THR A 147 -22.35 0.41 -9.67
CA THR A 147 -22.99 -0.85 -10.09
C THR A 147 -21.94 -1.80 -10.65
N LEU A 148 -21.06 -1.29 -11.52
CA LEU A 148 -19.98 -2.08 -12.13
C LEU A 148 -18.95 -2.54 -11.10
N ILE A 149 -18.51 -1.67 -10.17
CA ILE A 149 -17.58 -2.04 -9.11
C ILE A 149 -18.17 -3.15 -8.23
N THR A 150 -19.42 -2.97 -7.77
CA THR A 150 -20.12 -3.97 -6.96
C THR A 150 -20.21 -5.31 -7.70
N ALA A 151 -20.54 -5.29 -9.00
CA ALA A 151 -20.66 -6.50 -9.79
C ALA A 151 -19.32 -7.21 -10.04
N VAL A 152 -18.25 -6.45 -10.29
CA VAL A 152 -16.90 -7.00 -10.49
C VAL A 152 -16.36 -7.61 -9.19
N ILE A 153 -16.39 -6.88 -8.07
CA ILE A 153 -15.89 -7.38 -6.78
C ILE A 153 -16.76 -8.55 -6.27
N GLY A 154 -18.08 -8.45 -6.44
CA GLY A 154 -19.04 -9.50 -6.09
C GLY A 154 -18.99 -10.72 -7.01
N ALA A 155 -18.17 -10.70 -8.07
CA ALA A 155 -18.11 -11.76 -9.08
C ALA A 155 -19.48 -12.09 -9.71
N THR A 156 -20.36 -11.07 -9.84
CA THR A 156 -21.71 -11.21 -10.41
C THR A 156 -21.83 -10.74 -11.86
N ILE A 157 -20.70 -10.35 -12.46
CA ILE A 157 -20.57 -10.04 -13.89
C ILE A 157 -19.97 -11.23 -14.64
N ALA A 158 -20.44 -11.46 -15.86
CA ALA A 158 -20.21 -12.71 -16.58
C ALA A 158 -18.74 -13.15 -16.69
N PRO A 159 -17.77 -12.27 -17.00
CA PRO A 159 -16.35 -12.63 -17.04
C PRO A 159 -15.79 -13.26 -15.77
N PHE A 160 -16.41 -13.01 -14.60
CA PHE A 160 -15.91 -13.42 -13.29
C PHE A 160 -16.82 -14.41 -12.55
N TYR A 161 -17.85 -15.01 -13.17
CA TYR A 161 -18.74 -15.97 -12.50
C TYR A 161 -18.04 -17.20 -11.89
N HIS A 162 -16.82 -17.51 -12.36
CA HIS A 162 -16.01 -18.62 -11.85
C HIS A 162 -15.17 -18.25 -10.62
N CYS A 163 -15.12 -16.97 -10.25
CA CYS A 163 -14.36 -16.46 -9.11
C CYS A 163 -15.19 -16.44 -7.82
N VAL A 164 -14.51 -16.32 -6.68
CA VAL A 164 -15.17 -16.06 -5.39
C VAL A 164 -15.54 -14.58 -5.30
N GLY A 165 -16.84 -14.31 -5.07
CA GLY A 165 -17.35 -12.97 -4.82
C GLY A 165 -17.03 -12.46 -3.42
N PHE A 166 -16.77 -11.15 -3.31
CA PHE A 166 -16.53 -10.48 -2.02
C PHE A 166 -17.57 -9.40 -1.74
N THR A 167 -17.81 -9.12 -0.47
CA THR A 167 -18.71 -8.04 -0.04
C THR A 167 -18.06 -6.68 -0.28
N VAL A 168 -18.87 -5.72 -0.75
CA VAL A 168 -18.47 -4.31 -0.89
C VAL A 168 -19.28 -3.48 0.08
N THR A 169 -18.61 -2.58 0.80
CA THR A 169 -19.21 -1.60 1.71
C THR A 169 -18.85 -0.19 1.21
N TYR A 170 -19.81 0.73 1.24
CA TYR A 170 -19.61 2.12 0.82
C TYR A 170 -19.73 3.02 2.06
N ASP A 171 -18.61 3.52 2.56
CA ASP A 171 -18.57 4.35 3.78
C ASP A 171 -18.75 5.83 3.48
N SER A 172 -18.21 6.29 2.35
CA SER A 172 -18.42 7.63 1.82
C SER A 172 -18.23 7.65 0.30
N GLU A 173 -18.96 8.53 -0.38
CA GLU A 173 -19.10 8.47 -1.84
C GLU A 173 -18.95 9.88 -2.43
N ASP A 174 -18.34 9.96 -3.60
CA ASP A 174 -18.38 11.18 -4.41
C ASP A 174 -19.61 11.16 -5.35
N SER A 175 -19.89 12.28 -6.02
CA SER A 175 -21.02 12.39 -6.93
C SER A 175 -20.89 11.49 -8.17
N LEU A 176 -19.67 11.19 -8.63
CA LEU A 176 -19.40 10.46 -9.85
C LEU A 176 -19.72 8.98 -9.71
N ILE A 177 -19.46 8.37 -8.55
CA ILE A 177 -19.64 6.92 -8.39
C ILE A 177 -21.08 6.47 -8.65
N ASP A 178 -22.07 7.29 -8.27
CA ASP A 178 -23.50 7.05 -8.46
C ASP A 178 -24.08 7.62 -9.76
N SER A 179 -23.39 8.56 -10.42
CA SER A 179 -23.93 9.27 -11.59
C SER A 179 -23.27 8.89 -12.91
N LEU A 180 -21.95 8.70 -12.91
CA LEU A 180 -21.16 8.44 -14.10
C LEU A 180 -21.50 7.07 -14.69
N LYS A 181 -21.82 7.05 -15.98
CA LYS A 181 -22.14 5.84 -16.76
C LYS A 181 -21.09 5.65 -17.84
N PRO A 182 -20.10 4.77 -17.63
CA PRO A 182 -19.07 4.54 -18.62
C PRO A 182 -19.61 4.04 -19.98
N ALA A 183 -20.71 3.27 -19.97
CA ALA A 183 -21.32 2.70 -21.18
C ALA A 183 -20.25 2.02 -22.08
N ASP A 184 -20.35 2.22 -23.39
CA ASP A 184 -19.44 1.67 -24.42
C ASP A 184 -17.95 2.07 -24.28
N SER A 185 -17.61 3.03 -23.41
CA SER A 185 -16.21 3.33 -23.08
C SER A 185 -15.58 2.34 -22.09
N PHE A 186 -16.39 1.49 -21.46
CA PHE A 186 -15.93 0.43 -20.55
C PHE A 186 -15.99 -0.94 -21.21
N ARG A 187 -14.88 -1.67 -21.11
CA ARG A 187 -14.73 -3.05 -21.55
C ARG A 187 -13.87 -3.84 -20.58
N ILE A 188 -14.15 -5.13 -20.48
CA ILE A 188 -13.30 -6.11 -19.81
C ILE A 188 -12.81 -7.05 -20.92
N GLY A 189 -11.50 -7.05 -21.17
CA GLY A 189 -10.89 -7.97 -22.12
C GLY A 189 -10.66 -9.34 -21.50
N LEU A 190 -10.62 -10.37 -22.32
CA LEU A 190 -10.19 -11.71 -21.94
C LEU A 190 -8.83 -11.64 -21.24
N ASN A 191 -8.72 -12.31 -20.09
CA ASN A 191 -7.55 -12.29 -19.19
C ASN A 191 -7.24 -10.97 -18.46
N ASP A 192 -8.05 -9.92 -18.59
CA ASP A 192 -7.95 -8.77 -17.68
C ASP A 192 -8.08 -9.28 -16.24
N THR A 193 -7.21 -8.80 -15.34
CA THR A 193 -7.32 -9.19 -13.93
C THR A 193 -8.50 -8.45 -13.29
N ARG A 194 -9.17 -9.11 -12.34
CA ARG A 194 -10.29 -8.50 -11.62
C ARG A 194 -9.88 -7.22 -10.91
N LEU A 195 -8.67 -7.19 -10.32
CA LEU A 195 -8.13 -5.99 -9.69
C LEU A 195 -7.90 -4.84 -10.69
N ASP A 196 -7.36 -5.11 -11.88
CA ASP A 196 -7.14 -4.06 -12.89
C ASP A 196 -8.46 -3.46 -13.36
N VAL A 197 -9.51 -4.27 -13.53
CA VAL A 197 -10.85 -3.79 -13.87
C VAL A 197 -11.38 -2.85 -12.77
N VAL A 198 -11.27 -3.25 -11.51
CA VAL A 198 -11.67 -2.41 -10.37
C VAL A 198 -10.85 -1.12 -10.35
N ASN A 199 -9.54 -1.18 -10.52
CA ASN A 199 -8.67 -0.01 -10.55
C ASN A 199 -9.06 0.98 -11.65
N ARG A 200 -9.34 0.49 -12.86
CA ARG A 200 -9.81 1.35 -13.97
C ARG A 200 -11.11 2.09 -13.60
N LEU A 201 -12.06 1.42 -12.97
CA LEU A 201 -13.31 2.04 -12.53
C LEU A 201 -13.07 3.06 -11.41
N MET A 202 -12.26 2.71 -10.41
CA MET A 202 -11.90 3.61 -9.32
C MET A 202 -11.16 4.87 -9.81
N THR A 203 -10.38 4.81 -10.91
CA THR A 203 -9.73 6.02 -11.46
C THR A 203 -10.71 7.07 -11.98
N LEU A 204 -11.98 6.72 -12.20
CA LEU A 204 -13.00 7.65 -12.66
C LEU A 204 -13.67 8.42 -11.53
N THR A 205 -13.32 8.12 -10.27
CA THR A 205 -13.95 8.70 -9.08
C THR A 205 -12.87 9.22 -8.11
N LYS A 206 -13.27 10.04 -7.13
CA LYS A 206 -12.40 10.52 -6.03
C LYS A 206 -12.29 9.46 -4.92
N CYS A 207 -13.11 8.40 -4.96
CA CYS A 207 -13.05 7.31 -3.99
C CYS A 207 -11.75 6.51 -4.07
N ALA A 208 -11.38 5.94 -2.94
CA ALA A 208 -10.38 4.92 -2.79
C ALA A 208 -11.02 3.65 -2.21
N LYS A 209 -10.26 2.56 -2.19
CA LYS A 209 -10.69 1.27 -1.65
C LYS A 209 -9.67 0.75 -0.64
N ARG A 210 -10.15 0.05 0.39
CA ARG A 210 -9.34 -0.75 1.31
C ARG A 210 -10.09 -1.99 1.73
N VAL A 211 -9.39 -2.99 2.25
CA VAL A 211 -10.01 -4.15 2.90
C VAL A 211 -9.97 -3.90 4.40
N GLU A 212 -11.09 -4.09 5.10
CA GLU A 212 -11.15 -3.90 6.55
C GLU A 212 -11.20 -5.25 7.30
N ALA A 213 -11.24 -5.19 8.64
CA ALA A 213 -11.15 -6.37 9.50
C ALA A 213 -12.32 -7.36 9.34
N ASP A 214 -13.45 -6.91 8.78
CA ASP A 214 -14.60 -7.76 8.44
C ASP A 214 -14.37 -8.60 7.16
N GLY A 215 -13.33 -8.27 6.39
CA GLY A 215 -13.00 -8.91 5.12
C GLY A 215 -13.83 -8.41 3.94
N ALA A 216 -14.56 -7.30 4.09
CA ALA A 216 -15.21 -6.60 2.98
C ALA A 216 -14.26 -5.58 2.34
N VAL A 217 -14.54 -5.23 1.08
CA VAL A 217 -13.90 -4.12 0.39
C VAL A 217 -14.67 -2.84 0.70
N HIS A 218 -14.07 -1.95 1.46
CA HIS A 218 -14.61 -0.64 1.80
C HIS A 218 -14.21 0.38 0.75
N ILE A 219 -15.19 1.12 0.25
CA ILE A 219 -15.03 2.23 -0.69
C ILE A 219 -15.39 3.52 0.05
N PHE A 220 -14.47 4.48 0.00
CA PHE A 220 -14.59 5.74 0.73
C PHE A 220 -13.83 6.85 0.00
N VAL A 221 -14.21 8.11 0.19
CA VAL A 221 -13.43 9.27 -0.24
C VAL A 221 -12.30 9.50 0.78
N PRO A 222 -11.02 9.33 0.41
CA PRO A 222 -9.92 9.55 1.32
C PRO A 222 -9.84 11.03 1.70
N ALA A 223 -9.34 11.27 2.90
CA ALA A 223 -9.06 12.60 3.38
C ALA A 223 -7.85 13.17 2.64
N VAL A 224 -7.94 14.38 2.07
CA VAL A 224 -6.85 15.05 1.35
C VAL A 224 -6.65 16.47 1.86
N ASP A 225 -5.50 17.09 1.58
CA ASP A 225 -5.26 18.50 1.89
C ASP A 225 -6.35 19.40 1.28
N GLY A 226 -6.80 19.10 0.05
CA GLY A 226 -7.72 19.97 -0.70
C GLY A 226 -7.02 21.25 -1.20
N PRO A 227 -7.62 22.00 -2.14
CA PRO A 227 -7.13 23.32 -2.51
C PRO A 227 -7.33 24.35 -1.38
N THR A 228 -6.62 25.48 -1.46
CA THR A 228 -6.95 26.66 -0.64
C THR A 228 -8.37 27.13 -0.98
N TRP A 229 -9.14 27.49 0.05
CA TRP A 229 -10.49 28.01 -0.09
C TRP A 229 -10.54 29.21 -1.05
N THR A 230 -11.56 29.24 -1.90
CA THR A 230 -11.81 30.31 -2.88
C THR A 230 -13.28 30.73 -2.83
N VAL A 231 -13.53 32.03 -3.05
CA VAL A 231 -14.89 32.61 -3.12
C VAL A 231 -15.70 32.07 -4.30
N ASP A 232 -17.03 32.07 -4.19
CA ASP A 232 -17.99 31.74 -5.27
C ASP A 232 -17.65 30.43 -6.01
N THR A 233 -17.06 29.46 -5.29
CA THR A 233 -16.59 28.20 -5.86
C THR A 233 -17.58 27.10 -5.53
N LYS A 234 -18.07 26.43 -6.57
CA LYS A 234 -18.96 25.27 -6.42
C LYS A 234 -18.22 24.13 -5.73
N GLN A 235 -18.86 23.48 -4.76
CA GLN A 235 -18.34 22.36 -4.00
C GLN A 235 -19.30 21.17 -4.07
N GLU A 236 -18.75 19.97 -4.00
CA GLU A 236 -19.50 18.73 -3.85
C GLU A 236 -19.35 18.16 -2.45
N ILE A 237 -20.31 17.32 -2.04
CA ILE A 237 -20.18 16.57 -0.79
C ILE A 237 -18.88 15.75 -0.84
N ASN A 238 -18.13 15.76 0.26
CA ASN A 238 -16.80 15.16 0.42
C ASN A 238 -15.63 15.87 -0.29
N ASP A 239 -15.84 17.05 -0.89
CA ASP A 239 -14.72 17.92 -1.25
C ASP A 239 -14.00 18.43 0.00
N TYR A 240 -12.69 18.68 -0.11
CA TYR A 240 -11.86 19.19 0.98
C TYR A 240 -11.28 20.55 0.61
N VAL A 241 -11.16 21.45 1.59
CA VAL A 241 -10.45 22.72 1.44
C VAL A 241 -9.51 22.99 2.62
N GLN A 242 -8.48 23.79 2.36
CA GLN A 242 -7.65 24.43 3.38
C GLN A 242 -8.03 25.90 3.57
N PRO A 243 -7.95 26.42 4.79
CA PRO A 243 -8.02 27.85 5.03
C PRO A 243 -6.92 28.63 4.29
N THR A 244 -7.15 29.90 3.99
CA THR A 244 -6.11 30.80 3.46
C THR A 244 -4.94 30.99 4.44
N THR A 245 -5.23 30.94 5.73
CA THR A 245 -4.23 30.90 6.81
C THR A 245 -4.35 29.59 7.56
N PRO A 246 -3.34 28.70 7.52
CA PRO A 246 -3.43 27.36 8.12
C PRO A 246 -3.94 27.38 9.56
N ASN A 247 -4.98 26.59 9.83
CA ASN A 247 -5.62 26.53 11.15
C ASN A 247 -5.33 25.18 11.82
N ASN A 248 -4.20 25.09 12.52
CA ASN A 248 -3.73 23.85 13.18
C ASN A 248 -3.67 22.62 12.23
N ASN A 249 -3.44 22.88 10.93
CA ASN A 249 -3.45 21.88 9.85
C ASN A 249 -4.72 21.02 9.79
N PHE A 250 -5.86 21.60 10.21
CA PHE A 250 -7.16 21.02 9.93
C PHE A 250 -7.48 21.15 8.45
N ARG A 251 -8.15 20.12 7.94
CA ARG A 251 -8.83 20.17 6.64
C ARG A 251 -10.33 20.27 6.86
N TYR A 252 -11.03 20.86 5.91
CA TYR A 252 -12.46 21.08 6.03
C TYR A 252 -13.16 20.32 4.93
N ARG A 253 -13.91 19.29 5.31
CA ARG A 253 -14.67 18.46 4.39
C ARG A 253 -16.06 19.04 4.21
N CYS A 254 -16.52 19.20 2.97
CA CYS A 254 -17.90 19.53 2.67
C CYS A 254 -18.80 18.39 3.16
N SER A 255 -19.61 18.65 4.17
CA SER A 255 -20.52 17.68 4.77
C SER A 255 -21.97 17.84 4.32
N ALA A 256 -22.33 19.02 3.81
CA ALA A 256 -23.62 19.27 3.19
C ALA A 256 -23.53 20.42 2.18
N VAL A 257 -24.37 20.37 1.15
CA VAL A 257 -24.55 21.44 0.16
C VAL A 257 -26.04 21.77 0.00
N ALA A 258 -26.34 23.02 -0.34
CA ALA A 258 -27.67 23.53 -0.67
C ALA A 258 -27.60 24.39 -1.94
N GLY A 259 -28.75 24.86 -2.45
CA GLY A 259 -28.81 25.90 -3.48
C GLY A 259 -27.92 25.66 -4.71
N ASP A 260 -27.08 26.64 -5.02
CA ASP A 260 -26.08 26.60 -6.10
C ASP A 260 -24.74 25.95 -5.69
N GLN A 261 -24.65 25.48 -4.43
CA GLN A 261 -23.55 24.71 -3.86
C GLN A 261 -22.24 25.50 -3.83
N LYS A 262 -22.31 26.83 -3.74
CA LYS A 262 -21.14 27.69 -3.75
C LYS A 262 -20.72 28.17 -2.36
N THR A 263 -19.41 28.35 -2.21
CA THR A 263 -18.81 29.07 -1.07
C THR A 263 -19.19 30.55 -1.08
N ALA A 264 -19.04 31.23 0.05
CA ALA A 264 -19.38 32.65 0.16
C ALA A 264 -18.65 33.52 -0.87
N ALA A 265 -19.35 34.55 -1.36
CA ALA A 265 -18.89 35.39 -2.46
C ALA A 265 -17.76 36.38 -2.11
N VAL A 266 -17.44 36.60 -0.82
CA VAL A 266 -16.55 37.71 -0.42
C VAL A 266 -15.53 37.33 0.65
N THR A 267 -15.95 36.67 1.74
CA THR A 267 -15.10 36.42 2.91
C THR A 267 -15.14 34.96 3.32
N GLU A 268 -13.97 34.43 3.62
CA GLU A 268 -13.80 33.11 4.21
C GLU A 268 -14.54 32.98 5.55
N PRO A 269 -15.15 31.83 5.87
CA PRO A 269 -15.79 31.62 7.17
C PRO A 269 -14.76 31.55 8.31
N THR A 270 -15.22 31.79 9.55
CA THR A 270 -14.38 31.51 10.73
C THR A 270 -14.27 30.00 10.93
N TRP A 271 -13.11 29.45 10.59
CA TRP A 271 -12.87 28.02 10.64
C TRP A 271 -12.85 27.44 12.07
N PRO A 272 -13.61 26.37 12.35
CA PRO A 272 -13.52 25.66 13.63
C PRO A 272 -12.13 25.07 13.86
N THR A 273 -11.66 25.12 15.10
CA THR A 273 -10.35 24.59 15.54
C THR A 273 -10.43 23.23 16.23
N VAL A 274 -11.63 22.66 16.32
CA VAL A 274 -11.93 21.40 17.01
C VAL A 274 -12.52 20.42 16.02
N ALA A 275 -11.98 19.21 15.98
CA ALA A 275 -12.43 18.15 15.09
C ALA A 275 -13.91 17.82 15.33
N GLY A 276 -14.66 17.61 14.25
CA GLY A 276 -16.09 17.31 14.33
C GLY A 276 -17.00 18.54 14.38
N ASN A 277 -16.47 19.74 14.65
CA ASN A 277 -17.27 20.97 14.58
C ASN A 277 -17.53 21.36 13.12
N THR A 278 -18.67 22.00 12.89
CA THR A 278 -19.08 22.48 11.57
C THR A 278 -19.12 23.99 11.47
N VAL A 279 -19.04 24.51 10.24
CA VAL A 279 -19.29 25.92 9.91
C VAL A 279 -20.06 26.02 8.60
N VAL A 280 -21.03 26.92 8.54
CA VAL A 280 -21.79 27.21 7.32
C VAL A 280 -21.09 28.35 6.58
N ASP A 281 -20.87 28.15 5.29
CA ASP A 281 -20.23 29.04 4.33
C ASP A 281 -21.17 29.20 3.13
N ASP A 282 -22.13 30.12 3.29
CA ASP A 282 -23.29 30.30 2.40
C ASP A 282 -24.09 29.00 2.20
N GLN A 283 -23.98 28.35 1.04
CA GLN A 283 -24.70 27.13 0.71
C GLN A 283 -23.91 25.85 1.03
N VAL A 284 -22.68 25.98 1.53
CA VAL A 284 -21.80 24.84 1.84
C VAL A 284 -21.63 24.73 3.36
N THR A 285 -21.78 23.53 3.91
CA THR A 285 -21.44 23.24 5.31
C THR A 285 -20.15 22.45 5.39
N TRP A 286 -19.16 23.02 6.07
CA TRP A 286 -17.85 22.43 6.28
C TRP A 286 -17.76 21.71 7.62
N LEU A 287 -17.08 20.57 7.65
CA LEU A 287 -16.74 19.79 8.84
C LEU A 287 -15.23 19.83 9.06
N ALA A 288 -14.80 20.25 10.24
CA ALA A 288 -13.39 20.24 10.62
C ALA A 288 -12.90 18.79 10.84
N VAL A 289 -11.90 18.36 10.07
CA VAL A 289 -11.33 17.01 10.13
C VAL A 289 -9.87 17.09 10.56
N ALA A 290 -9.53 16.44 11.67
CA ALA A 290 -8.16 16.32 12.16
C ALA A 290 -7.40 15.20 11.40
N PRO A 291 -6.05 15.19 11.44
CA PRO A 291 -5.29 14.00 11.06
C PRO A 291 -5.76 12.77 11.85
N ASP A 292 -5.72 11.61 11.21
CA ASP A 292 -6.04 10.33 11.83
C ASP A 292 -5.03 10.03 12.95
N TYR A 293 -3.74 10.18 12.66
CA TYR A 293 -2.69 10.13 13.67
C TYR A 293 -1.75 11.33 13.58
N GLU A 294 -1.26 11.76 14.74
CA GLU A 294 -0.16 12.72 14.84
C GLU A 294 1.04 12.06 15.54
N TYR A 295 2.19 12.14 14.87
CA TYR A 295 3.47 11.66 15.35
C TYR A 295 4.34 12.85 15.76
N THR A 296 4.78 12.89 17.02
CA THR A 296 5.59 13.98 17.58
C THR A 296 6.70 13.41 18.46
N LEU A 297 7.63 14.26 18.89
CA LEU A 297 8.63 13.90 19.91
C LEU A 297 8.18 14.29 21.33
N ASP A 298 6.95 14.75 21.48
CA ASP A 298 6.41 15.18 22.75
C ASP A 298 6.02 13.97 23.61
N ALA A 299 6.22 14.09 24.92
CA ALA A 299 5.94 12.98 25.84
C ALA A 299 4.44 12.65 25.86
N GLY A 300 4.11 11.37 25.67
CA GLY A 300 2.72 10.88 25.66
C GLY A 300 2.04 10.91 24.29
N ASP A 301 2.75 11.28 23.22
CA ASP A 301 2.27 11.16 21.83
C ASP A 301 2.98 10.05 21.07
N HIS A 302 2.57 9.80 19.83
CA HIS A 302 3.19 8.78 19.01
C HIS A 302 4.60 9.20 18.59
N ASN A 303 5.60 8.56 19.17
CA ASN A 303 6.99 8.85 18.84
C ASN A 303 7.36 8.35 17.43
N PHE A 304 8.42 8.90 16.83
CA PHE A 304 8.99 8.45 15.57
C PHE A 304 10.52 8.35 15.66
N PHE A 305 11.07 7.34 15.01
CA PHE A 305 12.52 7.10 14.94
C PHE A 305 13.18 7.90 13.83
N LYS A 306 12.54 7.93 12.65
CA LYS A 306 13.06 8.61 11.46
C LYS A 306 11.91 9.24 10.68
N LYS A 307 12.22 10.35 10.04
CA LYS A 307 11.38 10.96 9.01
C LYS A 307 12.22 11.28 7.78
N SER A 308 11.62 11.21 6.61
CA SER A 308 12.22 11.67 5.36
C SER A 308 11.25 12.60 4.65
N HIS A 309 11.80 13.58 3.92
CA HIS A 309 11.03 14.51 3.11
C HIS A 309 11.64 14.61 1.72
N ARG A 310 10.77 14.56 0.70
CA ARG A 310 11.13 14.86 -0.67
C ARG A 310 9.95 15.52 -1.36
N GLU A 311 10.18 16.68 -1.94
CA GLU A 311 9.19 17.32 -2.80
C GLU A 311 9.04 16.52 -4.10
N ARG A 312 7.79 16.21 -4.45
CA ARG A 312 7.40 15.51 -5.67
C ARG A 312 6.53 16.41 -6.53
N VAL A 313 6.80 16.42 -7.82
CA VAL A 313 5.94 17.07 -8.82
C VAL A 313 4.79 16.12 -9.10
N VAL A 314 3.56 16.62 -9.09
CA VAL A 314 2.39 15.84 -9.52
C VAL A 314 2.49 15.66 -11.03
N MET A 315 2.43 14.42 -11.52
CA MET A 315 2.57 14.11 -12.94
C MET A 315 1.55 13.04 -13.34
N PRO A 316 0.67 13.31 -14.32
CA PRO A 316 0.45 14.61 -14.96
C PRO A 316 -0.09 15.66 -13.98
N ASN A 317 0.13 16.95 -14.26
CA ASN A 317 -0.41 18.07 -13.46
C ASN A 317 -1.55 18.81 -14.17
N PHE A 318 -1.93 18.36 -15.37
CA PHE A 318 -3.07 18.85 -16.13
C PHE A 318 -3.84 17.68 -16.75
N ARG A 319 -5.13 17.56 -16.42
CA ARG A 319 -6.03 16.53 -16.95
C ARG A 319 -7.08 17.18 -17.84
N LYS A 320 -7.30 16.63 -19.04
CA LYS A 320 -8.43 16.99 -19.91
C LYS A 320 -9.25 15.76 -20.25
N VAL A 321 -10.56 15.87 -20.08
CA VAL A 321 -11.52 14.82 -20.41
C VAL A 321 -12.50 15.36 -21.45
N GLU A 322 -12.71 14.64 -22.53
CA GLU A 322 -13.58 15.04 -23.65
C GLU A 322 -14.47 13.89 -24.10
N SER A 323 -15.63 14.22 -24.68
CA SER A 323 -16.42 13.25 -25.43
C SER A 323 -15.62 12.74 -26.62
N HIS A 324 -15.75 11.45 -26.94
CA HIS A 324 -15.10 10.89 -28.13
C HIS A 324 -15.56 11.63 -29.39
N PRO A 325 -14.67 12.04 -30.33
CA PRO A 325 -15.04 12.81 -31.51
C PRO A 325 -16.10 12.15 -32.40
N ASP A 326 -16.13 10.81 -32.41
CA ASP A 326 -17.11 10.02 -33.17
C ASP A 326 -18.45 9.82 -32.43
N SER A 327 -18.63 10.39 -31.24
CA SER A 327 -19.90 10.34 -30.52
C SER A 327 -20.92 11.30 -31.14
N ASP A 328 -22.19 10.95 -31.06
CA ASP A 328 -23.28 11.86 -31.45
C ASP A 328 -23.26 13.13 -30.58
N PRO A 329 -23.36 14.34 -31.18
CA PRO A 329 -23.48 15.58 -30.42
C PRO A 329 -24.68 15.57 -29.46
N PRO A 330 -24.63 16.35 -28.35
CA PRO A 330 -23.57 17.30 -27.98
C PRO A 330 -22.27 16.64 -27.47
N LEU A 331 -21.14 17.29 -27.73
CA LEU A 331 -19.83 16.90 -27.19
C LEU A 331 -19.50 17.75 -25.97
N TYR A 332 -18.92 17.13 -24.95
CA TYR A 332 -18.59 17.75 -23.68
C TYR A 332 -17.08 17.76 -23.41
N THR A 333 -16.62 18.74 -22.62
CA THR A 333 -15.21 18.87 -22.24
C THR A 333 -15.06 19.37 -20.81
N GLY A 334 -14.02 18.90 -20.12
CA GLY A 334 -13.66 19.36 -18.79
C GLY A 334 -12.16 19.28 -18.55
N THR A 335 -11.65 20.10 -17.64
CA THR A 335 -10.22 20.19 -17.32
C THR A 335 -9.99 20.36 -15.83
N ALA A 336 -8.87 19.83 -15.33
CA ALA A 336 -8.37 20.10 -13.99
C ALA A 336 -6.85 20.34 -14.03
N GLU A 337 -6.36 21.26 -13.20
CA GLU A 337 -4.95 21.65 -13.15
C GLU A 337 -4.45 21.77 -11.71
N TYR A 338 -3.25 21.23 -11.44
CA TYR A 338 -2.55 21.43 -10.18
C TYR A 338 -1.40 22.45 -10.34
N LYS A 339 -1.77 23.73 -10.17
CA LYS A 339 -0.90 24.90 -10.31
C LYS A 339 0.44 24.80 -9.58
N PRO A 340 0.52 24.35 -8.31
CA PRO A 340 1.81 24.26 -7.62
C PRO A 340 2.85 23.37 -8.33
N SER A 341 2.42 22.45 -9.19
CA SER A 341 3.31 21.66 -10.04
C SER A 341 3.44 22.21 -11.47
N SER A 342 2.36 22.68 -12.09
CA SER A 342 2.39 23.19 -13.48
C SER A 342 3.10 24.54 -13.62
N ASP A 343 3.00 25.41 -12.59
CA ASP A 343 3.63 26.73 -12.54
C ASP A 343 5.14 26.66 -12.22
N LEU A 344 5.68 25.47 -11.92
CA LEU A 344 7.12 25.32 -11.75
C LEU A 344 7.82 25.71 -13.06
N THR A 345 8.86 26.53 -12.96
CA THR A 345 9.68 26.95 -14.11
C THR A 345 10.91 26.03 -14.20
N PRO A 346 10.87 24.99 -15.06
CA PRO A 346 12.03 24.13 -15.27
C PRO A 346 13.20 24.90 -15.92
N PRO A 347 14.43 24.37 -15.85
CA PRO A 347 15.55 24.94 -16.58
C PRO A 347 15.27 25.04 -18.09
N SER A 348 15.84 26.07 -18.73
CA SER A 348 15.81 26.25 -20.19
C SER A 348 16.14 24.95 -20.94
N PRO A 349 15.43 24.60 -22.03
CA PRO A 349 14.57 25.43 -22.88
C PRO A 349 13.06 25.41 -22.52
N TYR A 350 12.68 24.80 -21.40
CA TYR A 350 11.26 24.63 -21.05
C TYR A 350 10.71 25.87 -20.34
N ASN A 351 9.51 26.32 -20.75
CA ASN A 351 8.85 27.50 -20.16
C ASN A 351 7.86 27.15 -19.05
N SER A 352 7.53 25.87 -18.88
CA SER A 352 6.59 25.36 -17.89
C SER A 352 6.88 23.87 -17.62
N ALA A 353 6.60 23.42 -16.41
CA ALA A 353 6.61 22.00 -16.03
C ALA A 353 5.25 21.31 -16.27
N GLU A 354 4.34 21.95 -17.01
CA GLU A 354 3.02 21.40 -17.32
C GLU A 354 3.13 20.14 -18.19
N ILE A 355 2.54 19.06 -17.71
CA ILE A 355 2.41 17.77 -18.39
C ILE A 355 0.93 17.47 -18.48
N ARG A 356 0.42 17.43 -19.71
CA ARG A 356 -1.00 17.22 -20.02
C ARG A 356 -1.29 15.77 -20.35
N GLU A 357 -2.40 15.27 -19.83
CA GLU A 357 -3.00 14.02 -20.28
C GLU A 357 -4.43 14.25 -20.77
N PHE A 358 -4.76 13.63 -21.90
CA PHE A 358 -6.05 13.74 -22.57
C PHE A 358 -6.75 12.39 -22.55
N ARG A 359 -8.02 12.36 -22.18
CA ARG A 359 -8.83 11.13 -22.14
C ARG A 359 -10.17 11.34 -22.83
N TYR A 360 -10.52 10.42 -23.73
CA TYR A 360 -11.85 10.37 -24.32
C TYR A 360 -12.75 9.39 -23.57
N MET A 361 -14.01 9.77 -23.34
CA MET A 361 -15.01 8.89 -22.74
C MET A 361 -16.43 9.32 -23.09
N ARG A 362 -17.43 8.50 -22.72
CA ARG A 362 -18.84 8.88 -22.80
C ARG A 362 -19.15 9.86 -21.68
N LEU A 363 -19.76 10.99 -22.01
CA LEU A 363 -20.07 12.09 -21.08
C LEU A 363 -21.48 12.61 -21.37
N THR A 364 -22.11 13.17 -20.34
CA THR A 364 -23.48 13.71 -20.37
C THR A 364 -23.53 15.21 -20.10
N SER A 365 -22.43 15.81 -19.62
CA SER A 365 -22.28 17.26 -19.41
C SER A 365 -20.82 17.68 -19.31
N ASP A 366 -20.54 18.98 -19.49
CA ASP A 366 -19.22 19.57 -19.22
C ASP A 366 -18.85 19.49 -17.74
N GLU A 367 -19.85 19.52 -16.86
CA GLU A 367 -19.68 19.37 -15.41
C GLU A 367 -19.18 17.95 -15.06
N GLU A 368 -19.81 16.91 -15.61
CA GLU A 368 -19.36 15.53 -15.46
C GLU A 368 -17.92 15.37 -15.98
N ALA A 369 -17.60 15.97 -17.13
CA ALA A 369 -16.25 15.97 -17.69
C ALA A 369 -15.21 16.63 -16.75
N ALA A 370 -15.56 17.78 -16.16
CA ALA A 370 -14.70 18.50 -15.23
C ALA A 370 -14.49 17.73 -13.94
N ASN A 371 -15.55 17.11 -13.42
CA ASN A 371 -15.49 16.27 -12.22
C ASN A 371 -14.59 15.04 -12.44
N VAL A 372 -14.71 14.35 -13.58
CA VAL A 372 -13.81 13.23 -13.90
C VAL A 372 -12.36 13.71 -14.06
N ALA A 373 -12.12 14.85 -14.70
CA ALA A 373 -10.77 15.42 -14.79
C ALA A 373 -10.18 15.72 -13.40
N ALA A 374 -11.00 16.25 -12.49
CA ALA A 374 -10.61 16.53 -11.11
C ALA A 374 -10.33 15.24 -10.32
N ALA A 375 -11.16 14.20 -10.48
CA ALA A 375 -10.95 12.89 -9.86
C ALA A 375 -9.61 12.25 -10.29
N LEU A 376 -9.32 12.27 -11.59
CA LEU A 376 -8.04 11.77 -12.13
C LEU A 376 -6.84 12.52 -11.55
N LEU A 377 -6.93 13.86 -11.51
CA LEU A 377 -5.87 14.70 -10.96
C LEU A 377 -5.69 14.48 -9.45
N GLU A 378 -6.76 14.27 -8.69
CA GLU A 378 -6.67 13.99 -7.26
C GLU A 378 -6.01 12.63 -6.99
N GLY A 379 -6.28 11.62 -7.82
CA GLY A 379 -5.55 10.36 -7.79
C GLY A 379 -4.04 10.56 -7.98
N ASP A 380 -3.64 11.38 -8.96
CA ASP A 380 -2.23 11.72 -9.19
C ASP A 380 -1.62 12.47 -7.99
N ARG A 381 -2.39 13.37 -7.36
CA ARG A 381 -1.97 14.12 -6.17
C ARG A 381 -1.72 13.19 -4.98
N LEU A 382 -2.65 12.27 -4.72
CA LEU A 382 -2.53 11.24 -3.70
C LEU A 382 -1.28 10.39 -3.92
N ASP A 383 -0.97 10.02 -5.17
CA ASP A 383 0.23 9.24 -5.48
C ASP A 383 1.53 10.04 -5.31
N ALA A 384 1.47 11.33 -5.58
CA ALA A 384 2.57 12.27 -5.45
C ALA A 384 2.78 12.80 -4.03
N GLU A 385 2.00 12.35 -3.04
CA GLU A 385 2.22 12.72 -1.64
C GLU A 385 3.60 12.32 -1.14
N ARG A 386 4.06 13.03 -0.11
CA ARG A 386 5.48 13.25 0.14
C ARG A 386 5.89 12.88 1.55
N GLY A 387 6.89 12.02 1.63
CA GLY A 387 7.61 11.74 2.87
C GLY A 387 7.39 10.32 3.37
N SER A 388 8.09 9.99 4.43
CA SER A 388 8.00 8.68 5.07
C SER A 388 8.35 8.79 6.54
N GLY A 389 7.85 7.84 7.31
CA GLY A 389 8.09 7.70 8.73
C GLY A 389 8.56 6.29 9.08
N SER A 390 9.40 6.19 10.11
CA SER A 390 9.66 4.96 10.85
C SER A 390 9.30 5.24 12.29
N VAL A 391 8.39 4.44 12.83
CA VAL A 391 7.73 4.63 14.12
C VAL A 391 7.64 3.28 14.85
N PRO A 392 7.42 3.24 16.17
CA PRO A 392 6.89 2.04 16.80
C PRO A 392 5.57 1.61 16.14
N VAL A 393 5.21 0.33 16.19
CA VAL A 393 3.98 -0.13 15.54
C VAL A 393 2.76 0.60 16.09
N ASN A 394 2.12 1.42 15.24
CA ASN A 394 0.78 1.92 15.46
C ASN A 394 -0.21 0.82 15.06
N CYS A 395 -0.97 0.34 16.04
CA CYS A 395 -1.85 -0.81 15.89
C CYS A 395 -3.13 -0.48 15.12
N GLY A 396 -3.47 0.80 14.97
CA GLY A 396 -4.66 1.25 14.24
C GLY A 396 -4.40 1.96 12.92
N ALA A 397 -3.14 2.33 12.63
CA ALA A 397 -2.77 2.95 11.35
C ALA A 397 -3.07 2.02 10.18
N GLU A 398 -3.66 2.54 9.12
CA GLU A 398 -3.98 1.80 7.90
C GLU A 398 -3.52 2.57 6.67
N VAL A 399 -3.50 1.88 5.54
CA VAL A 399 -3.35 2.53 4.24
C VAL A 399 -4.50 3.52 4.04
N LEU A 400 -4.16 4.68 3.49
CA LEU A 400 -4.98 5.87 3.27
C LEU A 400 -5.39 6.64 4.54
N ASP A 401 -4.92 6.26 5.72
CA ASP A 401 -5.04 7.14 6.90
C ASP A 401 -4.20 8.41 6.69
N TYR A 402 -4.79 9.55 7.01
CA TYR A 402 -4.23 10.87 6.82
C TYR A 402 -3.44 11.30 8.04
N ASN A 403 -2.12 11.16 7.98
CA ASN A 403 -1.26 11.28 9.15
C ASN A 403 -0.39 12.53 9.10
N LYS A 404 -0.06 13.03 10.28
CA LYS A 404 0.82 14.19 10.49
C LYS A 404 2.07 13.76 11.25
N ILE A 405 3.24 14.22 10.83
CA ILE A 405 4.50 14.09 11.56
C ILE A 405 5.01 15.50 11.85
N THR A 406 5.24 15.80 13.13
CA THR A 406 5.79 17.06 13.62
C THR A 406 7.16 16.81 14.26
N ASP A 407 8.22 17.40 13.72
CA ASP A 407 9.55 17.34 14.35
C ASP A 407 9.90 18.67 15.01
N SER A 408 9.71 18.75 16.32
CA SER A 408 10.02 19.95 17.09
C SER A 408 11.51 20.35 17.06
N ARG A 409 12.42 19.45 16.64
CA ARG A 409 13.85 19.77 16.47
C ARG A 409 14.11 20.59 15.21
N GLN A 410 13.18 20.62 14.26
CA GLN A 410 13.28 21.34 13.01
C GLN A 410 12.11 22.33 12.90
N SER A 411 12.38 23.62 13.07
CA SER A 411 11.35 24.66 13.10
C SER A 411 10.47 24.63 11.83
N GLY A 412 9.15 24.51 12.03
CA GLY A 412 8.18 24.50 10.94
C GLY A 412 8.16 23.22 10.09
N ASP A 413 8.88 22.17 10.48
CA ASP A 413 8.91 20.92 9.72
C ASP A 413 7.76 20.00 10.11
N ILE A 414 6.65 20.20 9.40
CA ILE A 414 5.44 19.39 9.45
C ILE A 414 5.32 18.61 8.14
N ARG A 415 4.98 17.33 8.25
CA ARG A 415 4.69 16.45 7.11
C ARG A 415 3.29 15.88 7.26
N ILE A 416 2.50 15.98 6.21
CA ILE A 416 1.11 15.52 6.22
C ILE A 416 0.86 14.80 4.89
N GLY A 417 0.10 13.73 4.94
CA GLY A 417 -0.38 13.01 3.78
C GLY A 417 -1.08 11.71 4.16
N ASN A 418 -1.69 11.06 3.19
CA ASN A 418 -2.22 9.71 3.31
C ASN A 418 -1.10 8.68 3.24
N ILE A 419 -1.11 7.70 4.14
CA ILE A 419 -0.24 6.54 4.03
C ILE A 419 -0.57 5.82 2.72
N GLY A 420 0.35 5.79 1.75
CA GLY A 420 0.14 5.00 0.52
C GLY A 420 0.60 3.55 0.69
N TYR A 421 1.55 3.31 1.58
CA TYR A 421 1.98 1.98 2.00
C TYR A 421 2.57 2.01 3.41
N LEU A 422 2.44 0.90 4.12
CA LEU A 422 3.09 0.66 5.39
C LEU A 422 3.65 -0.76 5.45
N THR A 423 4.63 -0.99 6.30
CA THR A 423 5.13 -2.32 6.63
C THR A 423 5.41 -2.40 8.11
N ARG A 424 4.86 -3.43 8.75
CA ARG A 424 5.09 -3.73 10.16
C ARG A 424 6.04 -4.90 10.28
N HIS A 425 7.02 -4.76 11.17
CA HIS A 425 7.98 -5.79 11.47
C HIS A 425 7.93 -6.13 12.96
N TYR A 426 7.82 -7.41 13.23
CA TYR A 426 8.10 -8.01 14.52
C TYR A 426 9.23 -9.03 14.38
N ARG A 427 10.23 -8.90 15.24
CA ARG A 427 11.18 -9.96 15.60
C ARG A 427 11.67 -9.67 17.03
N PRO A 428 12.34 -10.60 17.73
CA PRO A 428 12.91 -10.29 19.03
C PRO A 428 13.76 -9.01 18.97
N ASN A 429 13.44 -8.03 19.82
CA ASN A 429 14.06 -6.70 19.89
C ASN A 429 13.77 -5.74 18.71
N LEU A 430 12.81 -6.04 17.83
CA LEU A 430 12.33 -5.10 16.81
C LEU A 430 10.80 -5.03 16.83
N TRP A 431 10.31 -3.83 17.06
CA TRP A 431 8.90 -3.48 16.97
C TRP A 431 8.77 -2.17 16.21
N GLU A 432 8.68 -2.27 14.89
CA GLU A 432 8.77 -1.13 13.99
C GLU A 432 7.66 -1.18 12.95
N MET A 433 7.05 -0.03 12.69
CA MET A 433 6.26 0.22 11.51
C MET A 433 6.94 1.30 10.67
N ARG A 434 7.12 1.00 9.39
CA ARG A 434 7.57 1.95 8.37
C ARG A 434 6.38 2.31 7.51
N PHE A 435 6.28 3.55 7.10
CA PHE A 435 5.25 3.98 6.15
C PHE A 435 5.78 5.08 5.24
N GLY A 436 5.22 5.14 4.04
CA GLY A 436 5.41 6.26 3.13
C GLY A 436 4.08 6.88 2.74
N PHE A 437 4.11 8.19 2.50
CA PHE A 437 2.99 8.89 1.88
C PHE A 437 3.01 8.66 0.37
N GLY A 438 1.82 8.55 -0.24
CA GLY A 438 1.66 8.32 -1.68
C GLY A 438 2.21 6.99 -2.22
N ASP A 439 2.27 6.86 -3.55
CA ASP A 439 2.65 5.60 -4.22
C ASP A 439 4.16 5.33 -4.05
N PRO A 440 4.57 4.12 -3.63
CA PRO A 440 5.99 3.75 -3.54
C PRO A 440 6.71 3.76 -4.90
N ARG A 441 6.02 3.44 -6.00
CA ARG A 441 6.60 3.34 -7.36
C ARG A 441 7.09 4.70 -7.87
N GLN A 442 6.41 5.78 -7.48
CA GLN A 442 6.81 7.14 -7.84
C GLN A 442 7.99 7.66 -7.02
N GLY A 443 8.35 6.99 -5.91
CA GLY A 443 9.43 7.41 -5.02
C GLY A 443 10.85 7.31 -5.61
N GLY A 444 11.01 6.58 -6.72
CA GLY A 444 12.31 6.13 -7.20
C GLY A 444 12.91 5.11 -6.24
N PHE A 445 13.48 4.03 -6.79
CA PHE A 445 14.06 2.88 -6.07
C PHE A 445 15.01 3.26 -4.91
N LEU A 446 15.62 4.44 -4.95
CA LEU A 446 16.59 4.94 -3.95
C LEU A 446 15.96 5.58 -2.70
N SER A 447 14.64 5.82 -2.65
CA SER A 447 14.05 6.62 -1.56
C SER A 447 13.72 5.85 -0.29
N LEU A 448 13.62 4.51 -0.33
CA LEU A 448 13.37 3.69 0.86
C LEU A 448 14.22 2.40 0.95
N ASP A 449 14.75 1.90 -0.17
CA ASP A 449 15.49 0.64 -0.27
C ASP A 449 17.02 0.81 -0.31
N LEU A 450 17.56 1.91 0.21
CA LEU A 450 18.87 1.80 0.83
C LEU A 450 18.66 1.48 2.31
N PRO A 451 18.58 0.19 2.68
CA PRO A 451 18.77 -0.17 4.06
C PRO A 451 20.10 0.46 4.49
N GLY A 452 20.04 1.28 5.53
CA GLY A 452 21.16 1.40 6.47
C GLY A 452 21.53 0.03 7.09
N ASP A 453 20.79 -1.02 6.76
CA ASP A 453 21.06 -2.45 6.96
C ASP A 453 21.85 -3.09 5.78
N VAL A 454 22.80 -2.38 5.15
CA VAL A 454 24.11 -3.05 5.05
C VAL A 454 24.61 -3.12 6.49
N VAL A 455 24.12 -4.16 7.18
CA VAL A 455 24.67 -4.65 8.42
C VAL A 455 26.12 -5.01 8.08
N ALA A 456 27.02 -4.05 8.26
CA ALA A 456 28.28 -4.38 8.90
C ALA A 456 27.88 -5.12 10.17
N THR A 457 27.92 -6.45 10.12
CA THR A 457 27.70 -7.40 11.22
C THR A 457 27.62 -6.67 12.55
N SER A 458 26.40 -6.40 13.01
CA SER A 458 26.16 -5.62 14.22
C SER A 458 26.92 -6.31 15.36
N LEU A 459 27.95 -5.64 15.86
CA LEU A 459 28.56 -5.97 17.14
C LEU A 459 27.46 -5.99 18.20
N PRO A 460 27.54 -6.90 19.18
CA PRO A 460 26.56 -6.94 20.27
C PRO A 460 26.52 -5.57 20.94
N SER A 461 25.35 -4.94 20.94
CA SER A 461 25.10 -3.71 21.67
C SER A 461 25.21 -4.00 23.16
N VAL A 462 26.37 -3.73 23.75
CA VAL A 462 26.51 -3.62 25.20
C VAL A 462 25.80 -2.32 25.58
N GLY A 463 24.70 -2.41 26.33
CA GLY A 463 23.97 -1.26 26.83
C GLY A 463 24.88 -0.36 27.64
N ILE A 464 25.01 0.91 27.22
CA ILE A 464 25.74 1.94 27.95
C ILE A 464 24.70 2.90 28.51
N GLU A 465 24.19 2.57 29.70
CA GLU A 465 23.61 3.58 30.58
C GLU A 465 24.73 4.19 31.43
N GLY A 466 24.85 5.51 31.39
CA GLY A 466 25.69 6.30 32.30
C GLY A 466 27.09 6.61 31.78
N GLU A 467 27.52 7.85 31.98
CA GLU A 467 28.79 8.50 31.57
C GLU A 467 30.07 7.78 32.06
N ARG A 468 30.33 6.55 31.63
CA ARG A 468 31.63 5.90 31.81
C ARG A 468 32.49 6.14 30.58
N ARG A 469 33.58 6.89 30.78
CA ARG A 469 34.71 6.91 29.85
C ARG A 469 35.13 5.48 29.55
N ILE A 470 35.05 5.08 28.28
CA ILE A 470 35.58 3.80 27.81
C ILE A 470 37.08 3.82 28.06
N ASP A 471 37.55 2.93 28.94
CA ASP A 471 38.97 2.74 29.15
C ASP A 471 39.62 1.99 27.98
N ILE A 472 40.95 2.01 27.95
CA ILE A 472 41.74 1.38 26.88
C ILE A 472 41.43 -0.12 26.77
N GLU A 473 41.04 -0.78 27.86
CA GLU A 473 40.71 -2.21 27.87
C GLU A 473 39.37 -2.47 27.16
N GLY A 474 38.36 -1.61 27.38
CA GLY A 474 37.11 -1.65 26.63
C GLY A 474 37.31 -1.45 25.12
N LEU A 475 38.16 -0.48 24.73
CA LEU A 475 38.53 -0.28 23.33
C LEU A 475 39.27 -1.49 22.74
N SER A 476 40.19 -2.09 23.49
CA SER A 476 40.95 -3.27 23.07
C SER A 476 40.04 -4.48 22.84
N SER A 477 39.07 -4.71 23.74
CA SER A 477 38.08 -5.79 23.62
C SER A 477 37.22 -5.64 22.36
N ILE A 478 36.74 -4.41 22.09
CA ILE A 478 36.00 -4.11 20.87
C ILE A 478 36.86 -4.39 19.63
N LEU A 479 38.13 -3.97 19.64
CA LEU A 479 39.04 -4.19 18.51
C LEU A 479 39.26 -5.69 18.24
N GLN A 480 39.43 -6.51 19.29
CA GLN A 480 39.62 -7.95 19.16
C GLN A 480 38.36 -8.65 18.61
N SER A 481 37.17 -8.19 19.00
CA SER A 481 35.91 -8.70 18.46
C SER A 481 35.79 -8.43 16.95
N LEU A 482 36.23 -7.24 16.52
CA LEU A 482 36.23 -6.82 15.13
C LEU A 482 37.23 -7.63 14.28
N VAL A 483 38.44 -7.84 14.79
CA VAL A 483 39.45 -8.69 14.14
C VAL A 483 38.94 -10.13 13.97
N THR A 484 38.24 -10.66 14.97
CA THR A 484 37.68 -12.02 14.91
C THR A 484 36.59 -12.14 13.85
N ALA A 485 35.69 -11.15 13.75
CA ALA A 485 34.66 -11.11 12.72
C ALA A 485 35.25 -11.01 11.31
N VAL A 486 36.27 -10.17 11.10
CA VAL A 486 36.98 -10.04 9.81
C VAL A 486 37.64 -11.36 9.41
N ASN A 487 38.28 -12.05 10.35
CA ASN A 487 38.92 -13.34 10.07
C ASN A 487 37.89 -14.42 9.68
N ARG A 488 36.72 -14.47 10.34
CA ARG A 488 35.64 -15.39 9.98
C ARG A 488 35.15 -15.16 8.54
N ASN A 489 34.89 -13.90 8.18
CA ASN A 489 34.45 -13.55 6.82
C ASN A 489 35.52 -13.91 5.77
N ALA A 490 36.81 -13.77 6.10
CA ALA A 490 37.90 -14.16 5.21
C ALA A 490 37.96 -15.68 4.98
N GLU A 491 37.63 -16.50 5.98
CA GLU A 491 37.52 -17.95 5.83
C GLU A 491 36.31 -18.37 5.00
N GLU A 492 35.16 -17.72 5.17
CA GLU A 492 33.96 -17.95 4.34
C GLU A 492 34.23 -17.62 2.87
N ILE A 493 34.91 -16.50 2.60
CA ILE A 493 35.32 -16.12 1.23
C ILE A 493 36.26 -17.18 0.63
N ARG A 494 37.22 -17.70 1.41
CA ARG A 494 38.10 -18.79 0.95
C ARG A 494 37.33 -20.07 0.66
N ALA A 495 36.35 -20.43 1.49
CA ALA A 495 35.51 -21.61 1.27
C ALA A 495 34.72 -21.49 -0.05
N ILE A 496 34.14 -20.32 -0.32
CA ILE A 496 33.43 -20.03 -1.58
C ILE A 496 34.39 -20.13 -2.78
N GLN A 497 35.60 -19.58 -2.68
CA GLN A 497 36.61 -19.67 -3.74
C GLN A 497 37.03 -21.12 -4.04
N VAL A 498 37.13 -21.98 -3.03
CA VAL A 498 37.44 -23.41 -3.22
C VAL A 498 36.31 -24.14 -3.93
N VAL A 499 35.05 -23.86 -3.57
CA VAL A 499 33.87 -24.46 -4.21
C VAL A 499 33.77 -24.04 -5.68
N PHE A 500 33.89 -22.74 -5.96
CA PHE A 500 33.86 -22.21 -7.33
C PHE A 500 35.05 -22.68 -8.17
N GLY A 501 36.25 -22.70 -7.60
CA GLY A 501 37.45 -23.22 -8.28
C GLY A 501 37.30 -24.70 -8.64
N GLY A 502 36.73 -25.52 -7.74
CA GLY A 502 36.44 -26.92 -8.00
C GLY A 502 35.40 -27.13 -9.10
N ALA A 503 34.33 -26.33 -9.12
CA ALA A 503 33.33 -26.36 -10.17
C ALA A 503 33.92 -25.96 -11.54
N LEU A 504 34.73 -24.90 -11.57
CA LEU A 504 35.41 -24.43 -12.78
C LEU A 504 36.37 -25.50 -13.33
N PHE A 505 37.11 -26.18 -12.44
CA PHE A 505 38.02 -27.25 -12.83
C PHE A 505 37.27 -28.46 -13.41
N ARG A 506 36.13 -28.85 -12.81
CA ARG A 506 35.27 -29.92 -13.34
C ARG A 506 34.67 -29.56 -14.71
N LEU A 507 34.25 -28.31 -14.89
CA LEU A 507 33.76 -27.81 -16.19
C LEU A 507 34.87 -27.85 -17.24
N GLN A 508 36.07 -27.37 -16.91
CA GLN A 508 37.23 -27.42 -17.80
C GLN A 508 37.61 -28.86 -18.17
N ALA A 509 37.55 -29.79 -17.21
CA ALA A 509 37.81 -31.21 -17.45
C ALA A 509 36.73 -31.84 -18.35
N ALA A 510 35.46 -31.50 -18.17
CA ALA A 510 34.35 -31.98 -19.00
C ALA A 510 34.39 -31.43 -20.44
N ILE A 511 34.87 -30.20 -20.61
CA ILE A 511 35.15 -29.61 -21.93
C ILE A 511 36.33 -30.33 -22.59
N SER A 512 37.42 -30.53 -21.85
CA SER A 512 38.66 -31.13 -22.39
C SER A 512 38.53 -32.62 -22.70
N SER A 513 37.60 -33.34 -22.02
CA SER A 513 37.33 -34.76 -22.25
C SER A 513 36.31 -35.03 -23.37
N GLY A 514 35.72 -33.99 -23.96
CA GLY A 514 34.70 -34.12 -25.01
C GLY A 514 33.32 -34.59 -24.52
N GLN A 515 33.10 -34.72 -23.20
CA GLN A 515 31.81 -35.13 -22.65
C GLN A 515 30.70 -34.12 -22.99
N LEU A 516 31.00 -32.83 -22.97
CA LEU A 516 30.03 -31.79 -23.35
C LEU A 516 29.66 -31.83 -24.84
N GLN A 517 30.61 -32.20 -25.70
CA GLN A 517 30.34 -32.35 -27.14
C GLN A 517 29.36 -33.51 -27.39
N SER A 518 29.47 -34.62 -26.64
CA SER A 518 28.53 -35.74 -26.76
C SER A 518 27.08 -35.38 -26.39
N VAL A 519 26.89 -34.48 -25.41
CA VAL A 519 25.57 -33.97 -25.01
C VAL A 519 25.02 -33.02 -26.07
N ILE A 520 25.85 -32.13 -26.62
CA ILE A 520 25.47 -31.24 -27.73
C ILE A 520 25.15 -32.01 -29.01
N ASP A 521 25.90 -33.07 -29.30
CA ASP A 521 25.64 -33.94 -30.46
C ASP A 521 24.35 -34.76 -30.27
N SER A 522 23.98 -35.09 -29.03
CA SER A 522 22.69 -35.74 -28.70
C SER A 522 21.49 -34.79 -28.75
N LEU A 523 21.72 -33.48 -28.64
CA LEU A 523 20.68 -32.44 -28.75
C LEU A 523 20.38 -32.04 -30.20
N HIS A 524 21.21 -32.44 -31.17
CA HIS A 524 20.87 -32.29 -32.57
C HIS A 524 19.79 -33.30 -32.97
N VAL A 525 18.56 -32.80 -33.10
CA VAL A 525 17.40 -33.51 -33.65
C VAL A 525 17.76 -34.06 -35.04
N ARG A 526 18.05 -35.37 -35.13
CA ARG A 526 18.39 -36.06 -36.39
C ARG A 526 17.20 -36.61 -37.16
N GLU A 527 15.98 -36.43 -36.67
CA GLU A 527 14.78 -36.75 -37.45
C GLU A 527 14.15 -35.47 -37.98
N ILE A 528 14.50 -35.13 -39.22
CA ILE A 528 13.62 -34.32 -40.06
C ILE A 528 12.32 -35.11 -40.16
N LEU A 529 11.27 -34.57 -39.56
CA LEU A 529 9.90 -35.08 -39.62
C LEU A 529 9.56 -35.35 -41.10
N ARG A 530 9.55 -36.63 -41.51
CA ARG A 530 9.08 -37.00 -42.84
C ARG A 530 7.57 -36.84 -42.85
N ILE A 531 7.10 -35.71 -43.36
CA ILE A 531 5.70 -35.51 -43.69
C ILE A 531 5.34 -36.56 -44.75
N PRO A 532 4.35 -37.43 -44.53
CA PRO A 532 3.88 -38.36 -45.54
C PRO A 532 3.34 -37.55 -46.73
N VAL A 533 3.99 -37.69 -47.89
CA VAL A 533 3.48 -37.15 -49.14
C VAL A 533 2.27 -37.98 -49.54
N GLY A 534 1.07 -37.42 -49.36
CA GLY A 534 -0.16 -38.02 -49.89
C GLY A 534 -1.40 -37.92 -49.02
N THR A 535 -1.82 -36.72 -48.63
CA THR A 535 -3.23 -36.45 -48.31
C THR A 535 -3.58 -35.02 -48.72
N ASP A 536 -3.85 -34.85 -50.00
CA ASP A 536 -4.76 -33.80 -50.46
C ASP A 536 -6.15 -34.12 -49.91
N LYS A 537 -6.61 -33.33 -48.94
CA LYS A 537 -7.99 -32.99 -48.54
C LYS A 537 -8.01 -32.63 -47.06
N PHE A 538 -7.93 -31.33 -46.76
CA PHE A 538 -9.02 -30.52 -46.20
C PHE A 538 -8.59 -29.06 -46.17
#